data_AF-A0A1Q7QQ99-F1
#
_entry.id   AF-A0A1Q7QQ99-F1
#
_cell.length_a   1.000
_cell.length_b   1.000
_cell.length_c   1.000
_cell.angle_alpha   90.00
_cell.angle_beta   90.00
_cell.angle_gamma   90.00
#
_symmetry.space_group_name_H-M   'P 1'
#
loop_
_entity.id
_entity.type
_entity.pdbx_description
1 polymer ?
#
loop_
_entity_poly.entity_id
_entity_poly.type
_entity_poly.pdbx_seq_one_letter_code
_entity_poly.pdbx_strand_id
1 'polypeptide(L)'
;MEVVELEKLRMPFLITAIYILLNGLVALSPSMVSSVYGYAVQDRGVLLVLSSVFLGLGVLDWGIASNTAKYGGLAIYVVAGLVIGILWLLWGLSSHVFTLRNAGVPIVINLVLAAWIWSARPKS
;
A
#
# COMPACT_ATOMS: atom_id res chain seq x y z
N MET A 1 -19.13 21.93 -3.91
CA MET A 1 -18.74 21.09 -5.06
C MET A 1 -17.44 20.35 -4.77
N GLU A 2 -16.41 21.06 -4.30
CA GLU A 2 -15.12 20.49 -3.86
C GLU A 2 -15.22 19.38 -2.80
N VAL A 3 -16.09 19.54 -1.78
CA VAL A 3 -16.30 18.52 -0.73
C VAL A 3 -16.83 17.19 -1.31
N VAL A 4 -17.71 17.25 -2.31
CA VAL A 4 -18.27 16.05 -2.97
C VAL A 4 -17.23 15.37 -3.85
N GLU A 5 -16.31 16.15 -4.45
CA GLU A 5 -15.19 15.62 -5.23
C GLU A 5 -14.20 14.88 -4.33
N LEU A 6 -13.89 15.44 -3.16
CA LEU A 6 -12.98 14.84 -2.20
C LEU A 6 -13.55 13.57 -1.55
N GLU A 7 -14.87 13.46 -1.40
CA GLU A 7 -15.49 12.24 -0.87
C GLU A 7 -15.25 11.02 -1.77
N LYS A 8 -15.04 11.22 -3.08
CA LYS A 8 -14.66 10.14 -4.02
C LYS A 8 -13.34 9.46 -3.64
N LEU A 9 -12.47 10.15 -2.89
CA LEU A 9 -11.19 9.62 -2.41
C LEU A 9 -11.33 8.71 -1.17
N ARG A 10 -12.48 8.74 -0.48
CA ARG A 10 -12.66 8.03 0.79
C ARG A 10 -12.47 6.52 0.64
N MET A 11 -13.19 5.94 -0.32
CA MET A 11 -13.13 4.50 -0.58
C MET A 11 -11.73 4.04 -1.02
N PRO A 12 -11.06 4.64 -2.02
CA PRO A 12 -9.74 4.19 -2.43
C PRO A 12 -8.68 4.36 -1.32
N PHE A 13 -8.75 5.41 -0.49
CA PHE A 13 -7.87 5.51 0.68
C PHE A 13 -8.16 4.45 1.73
N LEU A 14 -9.43 4.15 2.02
CA LEU A 14 -9.79 3.12 2.98
C LEU A 14 -9.29 1.74 2.53
N ILE A 15 -9.45 1.39 1.26
CA ILE A 15 -8.95 0.12 0.72
C ILE A 15 -7.41 0.08 0.75
N THR A 16 -6.75 1.21 0.46
CA THR A 16 -5.28 1.32 0.58
C THR A 16 -4.82 1.09 2.01
N ALA A 17 -5.48 1.74 2.98
CA ALA A 17 -5.23 1.55 4.40
C ALA A 17 -5.40 0.09 4.83
N ILE A 18 -6.51 -0.55 4.46
CA ILE A 18 -6.77 -1.97 4.76
C ILE A 18 -5.68 -2.85 4.17
N TYR A 19 -5.34 -2.65 2.90
CA TYR A 19 -4.31 -3.42 2.23
C TYR A 19 -2.95 -3.29 2.96
N ILE A 20 -2.53 -2.08 3.28
CA ILE A 20 -1.27 -1.83 3.97
C ILE A 20 -1.28 -2.42 5.38
N LEU A 21 -2.39 -2.29 6.13
CA LEU A 21 -2.56 -2.91 7.45
C LEU A 21 -2.43 -4.45 7.37
N LEU A 22 -3.06 -5.07 6.37
CA LEU A 22 -2.96 -6.52 6.15
C LEU A 22 -1.51 -6.93 5.85
N ASN A 23 -0.76 -6.18 5.05
CA ASN A 23 0.67 -6.45 4.85
C ASN A 23 1.44 -6.36 6.18
N GLY A 24 1.14 -5.37 7.02
CA GLY A 24 1.74 -5.23 8.35
C GLY A 24 1.43 -6.41 9.28
N LEU A 25 0.19 -6.91 9.26
CA LEU A 25 -0.21 -8.09 10.02
C LEU A 25 0.47 -9.37 9.51
N VAL A 26 0.57 -9.54 8.19
CA VAL A 26 1.29 -10.68 7.59
C VAL A 26 2.77 -10.66 7.97
N ALA A 27 3.39 -9.47 7.99
CA ALA A 27 4.79 -9.31 8.37
C ALA A 27 5.08 -9.65 9.85
N LEU A 28 4.08 -9.82 10.72
CA LEU A 28 4.31 -10.26 12.12
C LEU A 28 4.84 -11.70 12.22
N SER A 29 4.63 -12.52 11.19
CA SER A 29 5.01 -13.94 11.22
C SER A 29 5.71 -14.39 9.93
N PRO A 30 6.93 -14.98 10.03
CA PRO A 30 7.58 -15.61 8.88
C PRO A 30 6.70 -16.66 8.18
N SER A 31 5.90 -17.41 8.95
CA SER A 31 5.00 -18.43 8.38
C SER A 31 3.92 -17.78 7.51
N MET A 32 3.36 -16.65 7.93
CA MET A 32 2.35 -15.94 7.16
C MET A 32 2.94 -15.33 5.90
N VAL A 33 4.14 -14.74 5.97
CA VAL A 33 4.85 -14.24 4.78
C VAL A 33 5.11 -15.36 3.78
N SER A 34 5.56 -16.52 4.27
CA SER A 34 5.77 -17.71 3.41
C SER A 34 4.47 -18.23 2.81
N SER A 35 3.37 -18.24 3.55
CA SER A 35 2.07 -18.71 3.05
C SER A 35 1.45 -17.76 2.03
N VAL A 36 1.43 -16.45 2.33
CA VAL A 36 0.77 -15.43 1.52
C VAL A 36 1.61 -15.09 0.29
N TYR A 37 2.89 -14.79 0.48
CA TYR A 37 3.75 -14.35 -0.62
C TYR A 37 4.60 -15.47 -1.19
N GLY A 38 4.73 -16.63 -0.53
CA GLY A 38 5.63 -17.68 -1.01
C GLY A 38 7.11 -17.34 -0.82
N TYR A 39 7.43 -16.43 0.11
CA TYR A 39 8.79 -15.94 0.35
C TYR A 39 9.25 -16.37 1.75
N ALA A 40 10.36 -17.10 1.81
CA ALA A 40 10.92 -17.58 3.07
C ALA A 40 11.84 -16.50 3.67
N VAL A 41 11.40 -15.89 4.77
CA VAL A 41 12.18 -14.86 5.47
C VAL A 41 12.86 -15.48 6.69
N GLN A 42 14.18 -15.30 6.79
CA GLN A 42 14.98 -15.82 7.91
C GLN A 42 15.12 -14.81 9.05
N ASP A 43 15.15 -13.51 8.74
CA ASP A 43 15.35 -12.45 9.73
C ASP A 43 14.00 -11.95 10.28
N ARG A 44 13.71 -12.32 11.53
CA ARG A 44 12.49 -11.92 12.24
C ARG A 44 12.52 -10.47 12.70
N GLY A 45 13.71 -9.89 12.92
CA GLY A 45 13.88 -8.48 13.30
C GLY A 45 13.45 -7.56 12.17
N VAL A 46 13.90 -7.85 10.93
CA VAL A 46 13.49 -7.10 9.73
C VAL A 46 11.97 -7.16 9.53
N LEU A 47 11.36 -8.32 9.77
CA LEU A 47 9.91 -8.47 9.68
C LEU A 47 9.14 -7.60 10.67
N LEU A 48 9.61 -7.49 11.91
CA LEU A 48 9.00 -6.60 12.90
C LEU A 48 9.12 -5.12 12.51
N VAL A 49 10.26 -4.71 11.95
CA VAL A 49 10.45 -3.36 11.42
C VAL A 49 9.45 -3.11 10.29
N LEU A 50 9.36 -3.99 9.30
CA LEU A 50 8.42 -3.87 8.19
C LEU A 50 6.97 -3.85 8.67
N SER A 51 6.62 -4.72 9.62
CA SER A 51 5.30 -4.74 10.25
C SER A 51 4.98 -3.40 10.90
N SER A 52 5.89 -2.83 11.69
CA SER A 52 5.68 -1.54 12.33
C SER A 52 5.46 -0.41 11.32
N VAL A 53 6.22 -0.40 10.22
CA VAL A 53 6.10 0.60 9.14
C VAL A 53 4.76 0.47 8.44
N PHE A 54 4.37 -0.74 8.02
CA PHE A 54 3.10 -0.97 7.36
C PHE A 54 1.92 -0.66 8.28
N LEU A 55 1.94 -1.11 9.54
CA LEU A 55 0.87 -0.79 10.47
C LEU A 55 0.74 0.73 10.71
N GLY A 56 1.87 1.43 10.86
CA GLY A 56 1.88 2.88 10.99
C GLY A 56 1.31 3.59 9.75
N LEU A 57 1.78 3.24 8.55
CA LEU A 57 1.29 3.81 7.29
C LEU A 57 -0.21 3.51 7.06
N GLY A 58 -0.64 2.29 7.37
CA GLY A 58 -2.04 1.90 7.24
C GLY A 58 -2.96 2.69 8.17
N VAL A 59 -2.54 2.97 9.41
CA VAL A 59 -3.29 3.85 10.32
C VAL A 59 -3.33 5.29 9.82
N LEU A 60 -2.24 5.80 9.25
CA LEU A 60 -2.20 7.14 8.66
C LEU A 60 -3.18 7.26 7.48
N ASP A 61 -3.16 6.30 6.55
CA ASP A 61 -4.08 6.27 5.40
C ASP A 61 -5.53 6.12 5.85
N TRP A 62 -5.79 5.36 6.92
CA TRP A 62 -7.12 5.29 7.53
C TRP A 62 -7.57 6.66 8.08
N GLY A 63 -6.66 7.38 8.73
CA GLY A 63 -6.91 8.74 9.20
C GLY A 63 -7.24 9.69 8.05
N ILE A 64 -6.51 9.61 6.93
CA ILE A 64 -6.80 10.38 5.70
C ILE A 64 -8.19 10.02 5.17
N ALA A 65 -8.50 8.72 5.07
CA ALA A 65 -9.81 8.24 4.61
C ALA A 65 -10.96 8.72 5.50
N SER A 66 -10.73 8.87 6.80
CA SER A 66 -11.76 9.30 7.76
C SER A 66 -12.19 10.76 7.59
N ASN A 67 -11.34 11.61 6.99
CA ASN A 67 -11.62 13.02 6.75
C ASN A 67 -10.96 13.51 5.46
N THR A 68 -11.52 13.08 4.34
CA THR A 68 -11.08 13.44 2.99
C THR A 68 -11.22 14.93 2.69
N ALA A 69 -12.20 15.61 3.29
CA ALA A 69 -12.37 17.05 3.14
C ALA A 69 -11.15 17.83 3.64
N LYS A 70 -10.51 17.37 4.73
CA LYS A 70 -9.31 17.99 5.30
C LYS A 70 -8.01 17.48 4.66
N TYR A 71 -7.93 16.19 4.33
CA TYR A 71 -6.69 15.53 3.95
C TYR A 71 -6.61 15.07 2.50
N GLY A 72 -7.65 15.28 1.69
CA GLY A 72 -7.71 14.77 0.31
C GLY A 72 -6.65 15.37 -0.62
N GLY A 73 -6.09 16.54 -0.29
CA GLY A 73 -4.91 17.10 -0.97
C GLY A 73 -3.65 16.22 -0.89
N LEU A 74 -3.63 15.22 0.00
CA LEU A 74 -2.52 14.28 0.14
C LEU A 74 -2.55 13.12 -0.87
N ALA A 75 -3.58 13.02 -1.71
CA ALA A 75 -3.77 11.93 -2.66
C ALA A 75 -2.54 11.65 -3.54
N ILE A 76 -1.84 12.70 -3.99
CA ILE A 76 -0.66 12.55 -4.82
C ILE A 76 0.49 11.84 -4.09
N TYR A 77 0.65 12.05 -2.77
CA TYR A 77 1.71 11.43 -1.99
C TYR A 77 1.42 9.96 -1.74
N VAL A 78 0.15 9.59 -1.54
CA VAL A 78 -0.26 8.18 -1.46
C VAL A 78 0.01 7.48 -2.79
N VAL A 79 -0.36 8.10 -3.92
CA VAL A 79 -0.04 7.57 -5.26
C VAL A 79 1.46 7.41 -5.45
N ALA A 80 2.27 8.41 -5.06
CA ALA A 80 3.72 8.33 -5.16
C ALA A 80 4.29 7.17 -4.33
N GLY A 81 3.79 6.96 -3.10
CA GLY A 81 4.16 5.83 -2.26
C GLY A 81 3.87 4.48 -2.91
N LEU A 82 2.67 4.32 -3.51
CA LEU A 82 2.29 3.11 -4.25
C LEU A 82 3.20 2.88 -5.47
N VAL A 83 3.50 3.93 -6.24
CA VAL A 83 4.41 3.86 -7.39
C VAL A 83 5.82 3.48 -6.97
N ILE A 84 6.34 4.07 -5.89
CA ILE A 84 7.63 3.68 -5.30
C ILE A 84 7.61 2.19 -4.95
N GLY A 85 6.56 1.70 -4.29
CA GLY A 85 6.38 0.29 -3.98
C GLY A 85 6.43 -0.61 -5.23
N ILE A 86 5.77 -0.21 -6.32
CA ILE A 86 5.84 -0.93 -7.61
C ILE A 86 7.27 -0.98 -8.14
N LEU A 87 7.98 0.14 -8.15
CA LEU A 87 9.36 0.21 -8.67
C LEU A 87 10.31 -0.69 -7.88
N TRP A 88 10.20 -0.75 -6.55
CA TRP A 88 11.01 -1.64 -5.72
C TRP A 88 10.70 -3.12 -5.97
N LEU A 89 9.42 -3.47 -6.17
CA LEU A 89 9.03 -4.84 -6.50
C LEU A 89 9.52 -5.25 -7.89
N LEU A 90 9.44 -4.35 -8.88
CA LEU A 90 9.98 -4.56 -10.21
C LEU A 90 11.51 -4.69 -10.19
N TRP A 91 12.19 -3.90 -9.36
CA TRP A 91 13.63 -4.03 -9.19
C TRP A 91 14.01 -5.36 -8.52
N GLY A 92 13.24 -5.81 -7.52
CA GLY A 92 13.42 -7.13 -6.91
C GLY A 92 13.21 -8.28 -7.90
N LEU A 93 12.25 -8.15 -8.82
CA LEU A 93 12.05 -9.10 -9.92
C LEU A 93 13.21 -9.10 -10.89
N SER A 94 13.68 -7.92 -11.34
CA SER A 94 14.79 -7.83 -12.30
C SER A 94 16.13 -8.27 -11.71
N SER A 95 16.28 -8.19 -10.39
CA SER A 95 17.47 -8.66 -9.66
C SER A 95 17.37 -10.12 -9.22
N HIS A 96 16.32 -10.85 -9.63
CA HIS A 96 16.06 -12.24 -9.24
C HIS A 96 15.95 -12.49 -7.72
N VAL A 97 15.68 -11.44 -6.93
CA VAL A 97 15.43 -11.53 -5.49
C VAL A 97 13.99 -11.97 -5.22
N PHE A 98 13.06 -11.59 -6.10
CA PHE A 98 11.66 -12.00 -6.06
C PHE A 98 11.28 -12.82 -7.29
N THR A 99 10.28 -13.67 -7.11
CA THR A 99 9.57 -14.33 -8.20
C THR A 99 8.25 -13.61 -8.47
N LEU A 100 7.62 -13.92 -9.61
CA LEU A 100 6.28 -13.41 -9.93
C LEU A 100 5.24 -13.80 -8.87
N ARG A 101 5.41 -14.95 -8.21
CA ARG A 101 4.56 -15.37 -7.09
C ARG A 101 4.65 -14.41 -5.91
N ASN A 102 5.85 -13.91 -5.62
CA ASN A 102 6.08 -13.02 -4.47
C ASN A 102 5.63 -11.58 -4.76
N ALA A 103 5.97 -11.07 -5.94
CA ALA A 103 5.85 -9.65 -6.25
C ALA A 103 4.67 -9.29 -7.17
N GLY A 104 4.17 -10.25 -7.97
CA GLY A 104 3.17 -9.98 -9.01
C GLY A 104 1.85 -9.44 -8.46
N VAL A 105 1.30 -10.09 -7.44
CA VAL A 105 0.03 -9.65 -6.81
C VAL A 105 0.16 -8.27 -6.16
N PRO A 106 1.17 -7.99 -5.31
CA PRO A 106 1.40 -6.64 -4.78
C PRO A 106 1.56 -5.56 -5.86
N ILE A 107 2.28 -5.84 -6.96
CA ILE A 107 2.42 -4.90 -8.08
C ILE A 107 1.05 -4.53 -8.66
N VAL A 108 0.21 -5.53 -8.96
CA VAL A 108 -1.12 -5.31 -9.53
C VAL A 108 -2.01 -4.51 -8.58
N ILE A 109 -2.01 -4.85 -7.28
CA ILE A 109 -2.80 -4.13 -6.29
C ILE A 109 -2.36 -2.67 -6.20
N ASN A 110 -1.05 -2.41 -6.08
CA ASN A 110 -0.53 -1.06 -6.01
C ASN A 110 -0.86 -0.24 -7.25
N LEU A 111 -0.79 -0.86 -8.44
CA LEU A 111 -1.13 -0.21 -9.70
C LEU A 111 -2.61 0.19 -9.74
N VAL A 112 -3.51 -0.72 -9.38
CA VAL A 112 -4.95 -0.49 -9.36
C VAL A 112 -5.30 0.61 -8.36
N LEU A 113 -4.75 0.57 -7.15
CA LEU A 113 -4.98 1.59 -6.13
C LEU A 113 -4.43 2.96 -6.55
N ALA A 114 -3.22 3.00 -7.13
CA ALA A 114 -2.63 4.23 -7.64
C ALA A 114 -3.49 4.85 -8.75
N ALA A 115 -3.93 4.05 -9.72
CA ALA A 115 -4.81 4.51 -10.79
C ALA A 115 -6.18 4.98 -10.27
N TRP A 116 -6.73 4.29 -9.26
CA TRP A 116 -8.01 4.67 -8.67
C TRP A 116 -7.90 5.98 -7.91
N ILE A 117 -6.92 6.14 -7.01
CA ILE A 117 -6.70 7.41 -6.30
C ILE A 117 -6.41 8.54 -7.30
N TRP A 118 -5.59 8.29 -8.32
CA TRP A 118 -5.27 9.28 -9.35
C TRP A 118 -6.50 9.75 -10.13
N SER A 119 -7.41 8.84 -10.46
CA SER A 119 -8.65 9.19 -11.19
C SER A 119 -9.70 9.86 -10.31
N ALA A 120 -9.72 9.56 -9.01
CA ALA A 120 -10.68 10.12 -8.06
C ALA A 120 -10.26 11.49 -7.47
N ARG A 121 -9.00 11.88 -7.57
CA ARG A 121 -8.53 13.15 -7.03
C ARG A 121 -9.13 14.36 -7.79
N PRO A 122 -9.29 15.52 -7.14
CA PRO A 122 -9.66 16.75 -7.82
C PRO A 122 -8.63 17.09 -8.90
N LYS A 123 -9.10 17.39 -10.11
CA LYS A 123 -8.26 17.96 -11.17
C LYS A 123 -8.22 19.46 -10.93
N SER A 124 -7.02 20.00 -10.72
CA SER A 124 -6.75 21.43 -10.66
C SER A 124 -7.31 22.16 -11.87
#